data_AF-A0A7C7PWV3-F1
#
_entry.id   AF-A0A7C7PWV3-F1
#
_cell.length_a   1.000
_cell.length_b   1.000
_cell.length_c   1.000
_cell.angle_alpha   90.00
_cell.angle_beta   90.00
_cell.angle_gamma   90.00
#
_symmetry.space_group_name_H-M   'P 1'
#
loop_
_entity.id
_entity.type
_entity.pdbx_description
1 polymer ?
#
loop_
_entity_poly.entity_id
_entity_poly.type
_entity_poly.pdbx_seq_one_letter_code
_entity_poly.pdbx_strand_id
1 'polypeptide(L)' 'MVYLVKEGDRWDTIAHRFYGNPYLYEPIIRENPQYLGLPYPPPGALLKIPYVIVETEEEVRPPWALD' A
#
# COMPACT_ATOMS: atom_id res chain seq x y z
N MET A 1 -10.15 -4.07 5.93
CA MET A 1 -10.37 -2.66 6.37
C MET A 1 -10.90 -1.85 5.19
N VAL A 2 -11.56 -0.71 5.41
CA VAL A 2 -11.98 0.20 4.34
C VAL A 2 -11.26 1.55 4.49
N TYR A 3 -10.81 2.13 3.39
CA TYR A 3 -10.13 3.43 3.33
C TYR A 3 -10.89 4.40 2.42
N LEU A 4 -11.13 5.62 2.89
CA LEU A 4 -11.69 6.71 2.09
C LEU A 4 -10.55 7.46 1.39
N VAL A 5 -10.56 7.43 0.06
CA VAL A 5 -9.54 8.07 -0.78
C VAL A 5 -9.66 9.58 -0.67
N LYS A 6 -8.53 10.25 -0.44
CA LYS A 6 -8.41 11.70 -0.35
C LYS A 6 -7.84 12.27 -1.64
N GLU A 7 -8.04 13.57 -1.84
CA GLU A 7 -7.39 14.29 -2.93
C GLU A 7 -5.86 14.20 -2.78
N GLY A 8 -5.17 13.88 -3.88
CA GLY A 8 -3.72 13.68 -3.90
C GLY A 8 -3.25 12.26 -3.57
N ASP A 9 -4.13 11.36 -3.12
CA ASP A 9 -3.76 9.96 -2.92
C ASP A 9 -3.39 9.28 -4.26
N ARG A 10 -2.36 8.43 -4.19
CA ARG A 10 -1.92 7.55 -5.27
C ARG A 10 -1.94 6.10 -4.80
N TRP A 11 -2.08 5.17 -5.74
CA TRP A 11 -2.02 3.73 -5.44
C TRP A 11 -0.78 3.35 -4.62
N ASP A 12 0.39 3.85 -5.02
CA ASP A 12 1.66 3.62 -4.33
C ASP A 12 1.71 4.22 -2.92
N THR A 13 1.22 5.45 -2.73
CA THR A 13 1.17 6.09 -1.41
C THR A 13 0.24 5.37 -0.43
N ILE A 14 -0.91 4.87 -0.90
CA ILE A 14 -1.83 4.08 -0.09
C ILE A 14 -1.18 2.74 0.27
N ALA A 15 -0.54 2.07 -0.68
CA ALA A 15 0.17 0.82 -0.44
C ALA A 15 1.28 0.98 0.60
N HIS A 16 2.13 2.01 0.46
CA HIS A 16 3.16 2.31 1.44
C HIS A 16 2.58 2.58 2.83
N ARG A 17 1.45 3.29 2.92
CA ARG A 17 0.77 3.58 4.20
C ARG A 17 0.29 2.32 4.92
N PHE A 18 -0.22 1.34 4.19
CA PHE A 18 -0.84 0.14 4.78
C PHE A 18 0.09 -1.07 4.86
N TYR A 19 1.07 -1.15 3.96
CA TYR A 19 1.94 -2.32 3.83
C TYR A 19 3.43 -1.99 4.05
N GLY A 20 3.79 -0.72 4.22
CA GLY A 20 5.20 -0.29 4.30
C GLY A 20 5.95 -0.42 2.97
N ASN A 21 5.28 -0.84 1.89
CA ASN A 21 5.89 -1.05 0.58
C ASN A 21 5.01 -0.41 -0.51
N PRO A 22 5.52 0.62 -1.23
CA PRO A 22 4.76 1.31 -2.28
C PRO A 22 4.44 0.41 -3.48
N TYR A 23 5.18 -0.68 -3.70
CA TYR A 23 4.95 -1.60 -4.81
C TYR A 23 3.81 -2.60 -4.56
N LEU A 24 3.30 -2.69 -3.32
CA LEU A 24 2.18 -3.57 -2.96
C LEU A 24 0.81 -2.92 -3.23
N TYR A 25 0.69 -2.11 -4.28
CA TYR A 25 -0.60 -1.51 -4.65
C TYR A 25 -1.50 -2.48 -5.43
N GLU A 26 -0.93 -3.48 -6.10
CA GLU A 26 -1.67 -4.41 -6.95
C GLU A 26 -2.76 -5.21 -6.18
N PRO A 27 -2.53 -5.72 -4.96
CA PRO A 27 -3.59 -6.32 -4.14
C PRO A 27 -4.77 -5.38 -3.87
N ILE A 28 -4.51 -4.09 -3.67
CA ILE A 28 -5.59 -3.09 -3.45
C ILE A 28 -6.43 -2.97 -4.72
N ILE A 29 -5.82 -2.87 -5.89
CA ILE A 29 -6.55 -2.74 -7.17
C ILE A 29 -7.37 -4.01 -7.45
N ARG A 30 -6.79 -5.21 -7.22
CA ARG A 30 -7.50 -6.48 -7.43
C ARG A 30 -8.72 -6.65 -6.53
N GLU A 31 -8.65 -6.18 -5.28
CA GLU A 31 -9.77 -6.21 -4.33
C GLU A 31 -10.86 -5.15 -4.66
N ASN A 32 -10.54 -4.18 -5.52
CA ASN A 32 -11.44 -3.11 -5.96
C ASN A 32 -11.50 -3.03 -7.50
N PRO A 33 -11.99 -4.11 -8.17
CA PRO A 33 -11.90 -4.26 -9.63
C PRO A 33 -12.66 -3.17 -10.41
N GLN A 34 -13.62 -2.48 -9.79
CA GLN A 34 -14.33 -1.35 -10.39
C GLN A 34 -13.42 -0.14 -10.71
N TYR A 35 -12.21 -0.10 -10.15
CA TYR A 35 -11.21 0.96 -10.41
C TYR A 35 -10.01 0.45 -11.22
N LEU A 36 -10.07 -0.77 -11.75
CA LEU A 36 -9.00 -1.35 -12.56
C LEU A 36 -8.74 -0.49 -13.81
N GLY A 37 -7.46 -0.27 -14.10
CA GLY A 37 -7.03 0.54 -15.25
C GLY A 37 -7.02 2.05 -15.00
N LEU A 38 -7.52 2.52 -13.85
CA LEU A 38 -7.38 3.93 -13.47
C LEU A 38 -5.94 4.21 -13.00
N PRO A 39 -5.29 5.28 -13.52
CA PRO A 39 -3.93 5.62 -13.12
C PRO A 39 -3.84 6.07 -11.66
N TYR A 40 -4.95 6.55 -11.08
CA TYR A 40 -5.07 7.02 -9.71
C TYR A 40 -6.40 6.58 -9.10
N PRO A 41 -6.46 6.35 -7.78
CA PRO A 41 -7.71 6.08 -7.09
C PRO A 41 -8.60 7.35 -7.10
N PRO A 42 -9.91 7.25 -7.41
CA PRO A 42 -10.79 8.42 -7.40
C PRO A 42 -10.95 9.00 -5.98
N PRO A 43 -10.78 10.32 -5.77
CA PRO A 43 -11.12 10.95 -4.50
C PRO A 43 -12.57 10.65 -4.08
N GLY A 44 -12.79 10.31 -2.82
CA GLY A 44 -14.10 9.91 -2.30
C GLY A 44 -14.44 8.42 -2.49
N ALA A 45 -13.62 7.64 -3.21
CA ALA A 45 -13.82 6.20 -3.31
C ALA A 45 -13.58 5.52 -1.94
N LEU A 46 -14.34 4.45 -1.69
CA LEU A 46 -14.12 3.55 -0.55
C LEU A 46 -13.37 2.30 -1.05
N LEU A 47 -12.09 2.21 -0.72
CA LEU A 47 -11.24 1.08 -1.09
C LEU A 47 -11.23 0.03 0.02
N LYS A 48 -11.48 -1.22 -0.36
CA LYS A 48 -11.15 -2.37 0.48
C LYS A 48 -9.65 -2.57 0.50
N ILE A 49 -9.06 -2.58 1.68
CA ILE A 49 -7.63 -2.83 1.89
C ILE A 49 -7.47 -4.27 2.38
N PRO A 50 -6.99 -5.21 1.53
CA PRO A 50 -6.74 -6.58 1.94
C PRO A 50 -5.53 -6.65 2.88
N TYR A 51 -5.53 -7.63 3.79
CA TYR A 51 -4.35 -7.95 4.58
C TYR A 51 -3.34 -8.70 3.71
N VAL A 52 -2.08 -8.28 3.75
CA VAL A 52 -0.97 -8.91 3.03
C VAL A 52 0.09 -9.29 4.06
N ILE A 53 0.56 -10.53 4.01
CA ILE A 53 1.71 -10.94 4.81
C ILE A 53 2.95 -10.45 4.07
N VAL A 54 3.61 -9.45 4.64
CA VAL A 54 4.89 -8.96 4.14
C VAL A 54 5.97 -9.58 5.02
N GLU A 55 6.84 -10.38 4.43
CA GLU A 55 8.06 -10.81 5.13
C GLU A 55 8.94 -9.57 5.29
N THR A 56 9.06 -9.08 6.53
CA THR A 56 10.03 -8.05 6.86
C THR A 56 11.42 -8.68 6.79
N GLU A 57 12.27 -8.18 5.90
CA GLU A 57 13.70 -8.49 5.94
C GLU A 57 14.23 -8.17 7.33
N GLU A 58 14.95 -9.11 7.93
CA GLU A 58 15.60 -8.88 9.21
C GLU A 58 16.54 -7.69 9.08
N GLU A 59 16.45 -6.76 10.03
CA GLU A 59 17.34 -5.61 10.10
C GLU A 59 18.77 -6.10 10.32
N VAL A 60 19.53 -6.24 9.24
CA VAL A 60 20.96 -6.57 9.29
C VAL A 60 21.68 -5.34 9.83
N ARG A 61 21.92 -5.34 11.14
CA ARG A 61 22.72 -4.30 11.78
C ARG A 61 24.12 -4.30 11.15
N PRO A 62 24.59 -3.15 10.66
CA PRO A 62 25.92 -3.10 10.10
C PRO A 62 26.97 -3.29 11.23
N PRO A 63 28.19 -3.78 10.93
CA PRO A 63 29.17 -4.15 11.95
C PRO A 63 29.57 -3.03 12.93
N TRP A 64 29.39 -1.76 12.53
CA TRP A 64 29.71 -0.57 13.33
C TRP A 64 28.57 -0.12 14.24
N ALA A 65 27.39 -0.76 14.19
CA ALA A 65 26.25 -0.48 15.04
C ALA A 65 26.15 -1.45 16.25
N LEU A 66 27.26 -2.13 16.57
CA LEU A 66 27.35 -3.11 17.66
C LEU A 66 27.86 -2.53 19.00
N ASP A 67 28.16 -1.23 19.06
CA ASP A 67 28.63 -0.53 20.28
C ASP A 67 27.49 -0.05 21.20
#